data_AF-A0A959TCF7-F1
#
_entry.id   AF-A0A959TCF7-F1
#
_cell.length_a   1.000
_cell.length_b   1.000
_cell.length_c   1.000
_cell.angle_alpha   90.00
_cell.angle_beta   90.00
_cell.angle_gamma   90.00
#
_symmetry.space_group_name_H-M   'P 1'
#
loop_
_entity.id
_entity.type
_entity.pdbx_description
1 polymer ?
#
loop_
_entity_poly.entity_id
_entity_poly.type
_entity_poly.pdbx_seq_one_letter_code
_entity_poly.pdbx_strand_id
1 'polypeptide(L)' 'ITITGMMRDSDVRITDISGNLVYRTTSLGGQAIWPGTDLQGQEVSTGVYLIFATDPTGSSKCNTKVLVVR' A
#
# COMPACT_ATOMS: atom_id res chain seq x y z
N ILE A 1 -5.49 7.46 3.63
CA ILE A 1 -4.71 7.61 2.38
C ILE A 1 -5.34 6.73 1.31
N THR A 2 -5.77 7.30 0.19
CA THR A 2 -6.38 6.54 -0.93
C THR A 2 -5.36 6.32 -2.03
N ILE A 3 -5.23 5.08 -2.49
CA ILE A 3 -4.28 4.66 -3.51
C ILE A 3 -5.09 4.11 -4.69
N THR A 4 -4.88 4.64 -5.88
CA THR A 4 -5.65 4.29 -7.09
C THR A 4 -4.74 3.77 -8.20
N GLY A 5 -5.31 3.12 -9.21
CA GLY A 5 -4.57 2.69 -10.40
C GLY A 5 -4.10 1.23 -10.35
N MET A 6 -4.74 0.42 -9.50
CA MET A 6 -4.57 -1.03 -9.44
C MET A 6 -5.80 -1.73 -10.02
N MET A 7 -5.75 -3.04 -10.25
CA MET A 7 -6.93 -3.80 -10.67
C MET A 7 -7.84 -4.06 -9.46
N ARG A 8 -9.03 -4.63 -9.68
CA ARG A 8 -9.86 -5.17 -8.59
C ARG A 8 -9.16 -6.40 -7.97
N ASP A 9 -9.36 -6.63 -6.68
CA ASP A 9 -8.87 -7.80 -5.95
C ASP A 9 -7.34 -7.94 -5.97
N SER A 10 -6.63 -6.84 -6.20
CA SER A 10 -5.17 -6.80 -6.15
C SER A 10 -4.69 -6.86 -4.72
N ASP A 11 -3.67 -7.68 -4.46
CA ASP A 11 -2.94 -7.72 -3.19
C ASP A 11 -2.08 -6.47 -3.08
N VAL A 12 -2.38 -5.59 -2.12
CA VAL A 12 -1.68 -4.34 -1.89
C VAL A 12 -0.81 -4.46 -0.64
N ARG A 13 0.49 -4.25 -0.80
CA ARG A 13 1.49 -4.26 0.26
C ARG A 13 2.16 -2.91 0.35
N ILE A 14 2.26 -2.39 1.56
CA ILE A 14 2.90 -1.12 1.86
C ILE A 14 4.10 -1.43 2.74
N THR A 15 5.27 -0.94 2.36
CA THR A 15 6.53 -1.13 3.10
C THR A 15 7.19 0.21 3.41
N ASP A 16 8.10 0.21 4.38
CA ASP A 16 9.09 1.27 4.48
C ASP A 16 10.19 1.11 3.41
N ILE A 17 11.13 2.05 3.37
CA ILE A 17 12.29 2.01 2.44
C ILE A 17 13.26 0.86 2.73
N SER A 18 13.23 0.29 3.93
CA SER A 18 14.05 -0.85 4.34
C SER A 18 13.43 -2.19 3.91
N GLY A 19 12.19 -2.15 3.39
CA GLY A 19 11.45 -3.33 2.92
C GLY A 19 10.58 -4.00 3.99
N ASN A 20 10.45 -3.42 5.17
CA ASN A 20 9.59 -3.97 6.22
C ASN A 20 8.13 -3.77 5.85
N LEU A 21 7.30 -4.82 5.99
CA LEU A 21 5.86 -4.71 5.75
C LEU A 21 5.21 -3.84 6.83
N VAL A 22 4.60 -2.74 6.39
CA VAL A 22 3.91 -1.76 7.24
C VAL A 22 2.41 -1.99 7.22
N TYR A 23 1.84 -2.30 6.05
CA TYR A 23 0.41 -2.54 5.93
C TYR A 23 0.09 -3.45 4.75
N ARG A 24 -1.03 -4.18 4.83
CA ARG A 24 -1.52 -5.03 3.74
C ARG A 24 -3.04 -4.93 3.64
N THR A 25 -3.53 -4.85 2.41
CA THR A 25 -4.97 -4.84 2.12
C THR A 25 -5.24 -5.37 0.71
N THR A 26 -6.51 -5.51 0.36
CA THR A 26 -6.96 -5.88 -0.99
C THR A 26 -7.68 -4.71 -1.63
N SER A 27 -7.45 -4.48 -2.92
CA SER A 27 -8.11 -3.40 -3.64
C SER A 27 -9.59 -3.69 -3.91
N LEU A 28 -10.43 -2.67 -3.75
CA LEU A 28 -11.85 -2.70 -4.03
C LEU A 28 -12.14 -1.87 -5.29
N GLY A 29 -12.16 -2.54 -6.44
CA GLY A 29 -12.58 -1.92 -7.70
C GLY A 29 -11.67 -0.77 -8.16
N GLY A 30 -10.35 -0.98 -8.15
CA GLY A 30 -9.39 -0.03 -8.73
C GLY A 30 -8.57 0.76 -7.71
N GLN A 31 -8.93 0.65 -6.43
CA GLN A 31 -8.38 1.45 -5.35
C GLN A 31 -8.20 0.65 -4.06
N ALA A 32 -7.31 1.10 -3.20
CA ALA A 32 -7.12 0.61 -1.85
C ALA A 32 -7.03 1.79 -0.87
N ILE A 33 -7.46 1.55 0.36
CA ILE A 33 -7.42 2.53 1.44
C ILE A 33 -6.42 2.05 2.49
N TRP A 34 -5.48 2.93 2.81
CA TRP A 34 -4.57 2.74 3.93
C TRP A 34 -4.88 3.79 5.02
N PRO A 35 -5.17 3.37 6.26
CA PRO A 35 -5.40 4.30 7.38
C PRO A 35 -4.19 5.16 7.75
N GLY A 36 -2.98 4.87 7.24
CA GLY A 36 -1.76 5.56 7.69
C GLY A 36 -1.22 5.00 9.01
N THR A 37 -1.58 3.76 9.32
CA THR A 37 -1.11 3.00 10.48
C THR A 37 -0.31 1.77 10.06
N ASP A 38 0.54 1.29 10.94
CA ASP A 38 1.21 0.00 10.78
C ASP A 38 0.26 -1.18 11.06
N LEU A 39 0.82 -2.40 11.06
CA LEU A 39 0.10 -3.65 11.34
C LEU A 39 -0.42 -3.75 12.78
N GLN A 40 0.16 -2.96 13.71
CA GLN A 40 -0.27 -2.86 15.10
C GLN A 40 -1.35 -1.79 15.29
N GLY A 41 -1.73 -1.07 14.21
CA GLY A 41 -2.68 0.03 14.27
C GLY A 41 -2.07 1.33 14.82
N GLN A 42 -0.75 1.41 14.97
CA GLN A 42 -0.07 2.62 15.39
C GLN A 42 0.22 3.52 14.19
N GLU A 43 0.13 4.82 14.41
CA GLU A 43 0.42 5.82 13.39
C GLU A 43 1.87 5.74 12.87
N VAL A 44 2.06 5.71 11.55
CA VAL A 44 3.40 5.53 10.96
C VAL A 44 4.22 6.82 10.94
N SER A 45 5.51 6.78 11.28
CA SER A 45 6.38 7.96 11.33
C SER A 45 6.50 8.75 10.01
N THR A 46 7.03 9.98 10.07
CA THR A 46 7.45 10.72 8.87
C THR A 46 8.44 9.89 8.06
N GLY A 47 8.19 9.72 6.77
CA GLY A 47 9.00 8.86 5.92
C GLY A 47 8.38 8.56 4.57
N VAL A 48 9.17 7.91 3.72
CA VAL A 48 8.70 7.39 2.43
C VAL A 48 8.24 5.95 2.61
N TYR A 49 7.05 5.66 2.10
CA TYR A 49 6.46 4.33 2.08
C TYR A 49 6.27 3.88 0.63
N LEU A 50 6.67 2.66 0.35
CA LEU A 50 6.55 2.04 -0.97
C LEU A 50 5.26 1.21 -1.00
N ILE A 51 4.52 1.31 -2.10
CA ILE A 51 3.26 0.61 -2.29
C ILE A 51 3.39 -0.28 -3.51
N PHE A 52 3.10 -1.56 -3.33
CA PHE A 52 3.10 -2.58 -4.36
C PHE A 52 1.71 -3.19 -4.44
N ALA A 53 1.16 -3.29 -5.63
CA ALA A 53 -0.10 -3.98 -5.89
C ALA A 53 0.07 -4.98 -7.02
N THR A 54 -0.46 -6.18 -6.84
CA THR A 54 -0.44 -7.25 -7.85
C THR A 54 -1.82 -7.88 -7.96
N ASP A 55 -2.33 -8.04 -9.18
CA ASP A 55 -3.62 -8.70 -9.39
C ASP A 55 -3.55 -10.20 -9.06
N PRO A 56 -4.69 -10.89 -8.87
CA PRO A 56 -4.71 -12.31 -8.52
C PRO A 56 -3.98 -13.22 -9.51
N THR A 57 -3.87 -12.83 -10.80
CA THR A 57 -3.17 -13.63 -11.81
C THR A 57 -1.66 -13.34 -11.84
N GLY A 58 -1.20 -12.28 -11.19
CA GLY A 58 0.19 -11.83 -11.23
C GLY A 58 0.60 -11.07 -12.50
N SER A 59 -0.33 -10.87 -13.44
CA SER A 59 -0.08 -10.27 -14.76
C SER A 59 0.05 -8.75 -14.70
N SER A 60 -0.68 -8.09 -13.80
CA SER A 60 -0.74 -6.64 -13.66
C SER A 60 -0.12 -6.22 -12.33
N LYS A 61 0.82 -5.28 -12.41
CA LYS A 61 1.53 -4.72 -11.26
C LYS A 61 1.37 -3.21 -11.23
N CYS A 62 1.17 -2.66 -10.04
CA CYS A 62 1.17 -1.21 -9.80
C CYS A 62 2.12 -0.92 -8.64
N ASN A 63 3.10 -0.04 -8.89
CA ASN A 63 4.10 0.34 -7.91
C ASN A 63 4.08 1.86 -7.76
N THR A 64 4.00 2.36 -6.53
CA THR A 64 4.04 3.80 -6.24
C THR A 64 4.71 4.06 -4.89
N LYS A 65 4.89 5.34 -4.54
CA LYS A 65 5.43 5.76 -3.24
C LYS A 65 4.67 6.94 -2.70
N VAL A 66 4.61 7.05 -1.38
CA VAL A 66 4.00 8.16 -0.67
C VAL A 66 4.97 8.69 0.38
N LEU A 67 5.09 10.01 0.47
CA LEU A 67 5.75 10.69 1.58
C LEU A 67 4.70 11.03 2.62
N VAL A 68 4.90 10.56 3.85
CA VAL A 68 4.11 10.95 5.01
C VAL A 68 4.93 11.95 5.82
N VAL A 69 4.31 13.06 6.22
CA VAL A 69 4.91 14.09 7.10
C VAL A 69 3.94 14.34 8.25
N ARG A 70 4.46 14.35 9.48
CA ARG A 70 3.78 14.79 10.70
C ARG A 70 4.46 16.00 11.30
#